data_AF-A0A3C1FH07-F1
#
_entry.id   AF-A0A3C1FH07-F1
#
_cell.length_a   1.000
_cell.length_b   1.000
_cell.length_c   1.000
_cell.angle_alpha   90.00
_cell.angle_beta   90.00
_cell.angle_gamma   90.00
#
_symmetry.space_group_name_H-M   'P 1'
#
loop_
_entity.id
_entity.type
_entity.pdbx_description
1 polymer ?
#
loop_
_entity_poly.entity_id
_entity_poly.type
_entity_poly.pdbx_seq_one_letter_code
_entity_poly.pdbx_strand_id
1 'polypeptide(L)'
;AVVVQVIPLLVETGQEGAFDQVWVVDVDPAVQLARLRLRDGLSDAEAAARVQAQASRPERLAVADVVIVNDGSTEQLRSAVDDAWRASIRPTTPGR
;
A
#
# COMPACT_ATOMS: atom_id res chain seq x y z
N ALA A 1 21.16 1.61 7.13
CA ALA A 1 20.23 2.53 6.46
C ALA A 1 18.96 1.76 6.12
N VAL A 2 17.78 2.39 6.11
CA VAL A 2 16.54 1.76 5.64
C VAL A 2 16.27 2.24 4.22
N VAL A 3 15.86 1.34 3.34
CA VAL A 3 15.45 1.64 1.96
C VAL A 3 13.98 1.31 1.81
N VAL A 4 13.21 2.23 1.25
CA VAL A 4 11.77 2.05 0.98
C VAL A 4 11.58 2.00 -0.54
N GLN A 5 10.97 0.94 -1.03
CA GLN A 5 10.59 0.80 -2.45
C GLN A 5 9.07 0.89 -2.61
N VAL A 6 8.61 1.77 -3.49
CA VAL A 6 7.19 1.93 -3.79
C VAL A 6 6.88 1.16 -5.07
N ILE A 7 6.25 -0.01 -4.94
CA ILE A 7 6.02 -0.95 -6.05
C ILE A 7 4.52 -1.14 -6.23
N PRO A 8 3.90 -0.56 -7.28
CA PRO A 8 2.45 -0.66 -7.51
C PRO A 8 1.94 -2.07 -7.79
N LEU A 9 2.79 -2.95 -8.32
CA LEU A 9 2.45 -4.31 -8.78
C LEU A 9 3.21 -5.39 -8.00
N LEU A 10 3.46 -5.16 -6.70
CA LEU A 10 4.29 -6.02 -5.87
C LEU A 10 3.78 -7.46 -5.84
N VAL A 11 2.48 -7.62 -5.61
CA VAL A 11 1.81 -8.93 -5.47
C VAL A 11 1.70 -9.63 -6.81
N GLU A 12 1.38 -8.88 -7.85
CA GLU A 12 1.19 -9.34 -9.22
C GLU A 12 2.49 -9.87 -9.81
N THR A 13 3.63 -9.39 -9.31
CA THR A 13 4.96 -9.83 -9.73
C THR A 13 5.60 -10.83 -8.77
N GLY A 14 4.94 -11.19 -7.66
CA GLY A 14 5.44 -12.15 -6.67
C GLY A 14 6.73 -11.70 -5.99
N GLN A 15 6.92 -10.39 -5.83
CA GLN A 15 8.17 -9.80 -5.32
C GLN A 15 8.16 -9.61 -3.79
N GLU A 16 7.07 -9.93 -3.09
CA GLU A 16 6.92 -9.70 -1.66
C GLU A 16 8.03 -10.38 -0.82
N GLY A 17 8.51 -11.55 -1.24
CA GLY A 17 9.57 -12.28 -0.54
C GLY A 17 10.97 -11.68 -0.68
N ALA A 18 11.15 -10.64 -1.51
CA ALA A 18 12.43 -9.95 -1.68
C ALA A 18 12.67 -8.84 -0.64
N PHE A 19 11.72 -8.60 0.28
CA PHE A 19 11.76 -7.51 1.24
C PHE A 19 11.74 -8.03 2.68
N ASP A 20 12.45 -7.33 3.57
CA ASP A 20 12.41 -7.61 5.01
C ASP A 20 11.02 -7.37 5.62
N GLN A 21 10.26 -6.46 5.01
CA GLN A 21 8.92 -6.08 5.46
C GLN A 21 8.10 -5.49 4.30
N VAL A 22 6.84 -5.92 4.19
CA VAL A 22 5.86 -5.44 3.22
C VAL A 22 4.83 -4.55 3.90
N TRP A 23 4.73 -3.31 3.41
CA TRP A 23 3.79 -2.31 3.90
C TRP A 23 2.71 -2.05 2.86
N VAL A 24 1.44 -2.25 3.25
CA VAL A 24 0.29 -1.98 2.39
C VAL A 24 -0.46 -0.77 2.91
N VAL A 25 -0.61 0.23 2.03
CA VAL A 25 -1.54 1.35 2.27
C VAL A 25 -2.90 0.94 1.71
N ASP A 26 -3.82 0.62 2.60
CA ASP A 26 -5.17 0.19 2.27
C ASP A 26 -6.14 1.38 2.35
N VAL A 27 -7.14 1.37 1.48
CA VAL A 27 -8.19 2.38 1.44
C VAL A 27 -9.47 1.70 0.97
N ASP A 28 -10.61 2.16 1.48
CA ASP A 28 -11.90 1.70 1.01
C ASP A 28 -12.01 1.81 -0.53
N PRO A 29 -12.48 0.76 -1.25
CA PRO A 29 -12.55 0.77 -2.70
C PRO A 29 -13.34 1.94 -3.30
N ALA A 30 -14.41 2.38 -2.63
CA ALA A 30 -15.21 3.51 -3.11
C ALA A 30 -14.41 4.83 -2.99
N VAL A 31 -13.67 4.99 -1.89
CA VAL A 31 -12.77 6.13 -1.69
C VAL A 31 -11.60 6.09 -2.68
N GLN A 32 -11.03 4.92 -2.93
CA GLN A 32 -9.95 4.72 -3.92
C GLN A 32 -10.39 5.19 -5.32
N LEU A 33 -11.56 4.73 -5.77
CA LEU A 33 -12.12 5.07 -7.07
C LEU A 33 -12.39 6.58 -7.18
N ALA A 34 -13.04 7.16 -6.17
CA ALA A 34 -13.33 8.60 -6.13
C ALA A 34 -12.05 9.44 -6.23
N ARG A 35 -11.00 9.08 -5.47
CA ARG A 35 -9.71 9.77 -5.50
C ARG A 35 -8.98 9.63 -6.83
N LEU A 36 -8.99 8.44 -7.44
CA LEU A 36 -8.39 8.19 -8.77
C LEU A 36 -9.04 9.06 -9.84
N ARG A 37 -10.36 9.13 -9.86
CA ARG A 37 -11.11 9.98 -10.80
C ARG A 37 -10.75 11.46 -10.64
N LEU A 38 -10.74 11.94 -9.39
CA LEU A 38 -10.46 13.34 -9.10
C LEU A 38 -9.02 13.75 -9.42
N ARG A 39 -8.06 12.87 -9.12
CA ARG A 39 -6.62 13.16 -9.33
C ARG A 39 -6.22 13.06 -10.80
N ASP A 40 -6.70 12.02 -11.49
CA ASP A 40 -6.21 11.65 -12.83
C ASP A 40 -7.20 12.07 -13.95
N GLY A 41 -8.35 12.65 -13.60
CA GLY A 41 -9.36 13.10 -14.57
C GLY A 41 -10.07 11.96 -15.30
N LEU A 42 -10.13 10.77 -14.70
CA LEU A 42 -10.63 9.54 -15.32
C LEU A 42 -12.16 9.42 -15.25
N SER A 43 -12.73 8.76 -16.25
CA SER A 43 -14.10 8.25 -16.18
C SER A 43 -14.22 7.12 -15.14
N ASP A 44 -15.46 6.80 -14.75
CA ASP A 44 -15.74 5.67 -13.85
C ASP A 44 -15.20 4.34 -14.40
N ALA A 45 -15.37 4.10 -15.70
CA ALA A 45 -14.92 2.88 -16.35
C ALA A 45 -13.39 2.76 -16.36
N GLU A 46 -12.67 3.84 -16.67
CA GLU A 46 -11.21 3.86 -16.68
C GLU A 46 -10.62 3.68 -15.28
N ALA A 47 -11.19 4.38 -14.28
CA ALA A 47 -10.75 4.26 -12.90
C ALA A 47 -11.02 2.85 -12.37
N ALA A 48 -12.18 2.25 -12.68
CA ALA A 48 -12.50 0.88 -12.32
C ALA A 48 -11.55 -0.13 -13.00
N ALA A 49 -11.32 0.00 -14.31
CA ALA A 49 -10.40 -0.86 -15.04
C ALA A 49 -8.98 -0.81 -14.45
N ARG A 50 -8.53 0.38 -14.03
CA ARG A 50 -7.21 0.57 -13.42
C ARG A 50 -7.10 -0.09 -12.04
N VAL A 51 -8.17 -0.05 -11.23
CA VAL A 51 -8.23 -0.76 -9.94
C VAL A 51 -8.27 -2.28 -10.16
N GLN A 52 -9.02 -2.75 -11.15
CA GLN A 52 -9.15 -4.18 -11.47
C GLN A 52 -7.90 -4.77 -12.14
N ALA A 53 -7.03 -3.95 -12.71
CA ALA A 53 -5.75 -4.39 -13.28
C ALA A 53 -4.71 -4.73 -12.19
N GLN A 54 -4.99 -4.39 -10.93
CA GLN A 54 -4.14 -4.68 -9.78
C GLN A 54 -4.65 -5.90 -9.01
N ALA A 55 -3.78 -6.47 -8.16
CA ALA A 55 -4.15 -7.50 -7.19
C ALA A 55 -5.31 -7.01 -6.31
N SER A 56 -6.23 -7.92 -6.01
CA SER A 56 -7.40 -7.63 -5.19
C SER A 56 -7.00 -7.21 -3.78
N ARG A 57 -7.91 -6.50 -3.10
CA ARG A 57 -7.67 -6.07 -1.70
C ARG A 57 -7.29 -7.25 -0.78
N PRO A 58 -8.00 -8.40 -0.79
CA PRO A 58 -7.61 -9.56 0.01
C PRO A 58 -6.20 -10.06 -0.30
N GLU A 59 -5.79 -10.12 -1.57
CA GLU A 59 -4.45 -10.58 -1.97
C GLU A 59 -3.37 -9.64 -1.46
N ARG A 60 -3.57 -8.32 -1.58
CA ARG A 60 -2.62 -7.33 -1.03
C ARG A 60 -2.50 -7.44 0.48
N LEU A 61 -3.62 -7.59 1.19
CA LEU A 61 -3.59 -7.70 2.65
C LEU A 61 -2.96 -9.03 3.13
N ALA A 62 -3.07 -10.10 2.34
CA ALA A 62 -2.50 -11.39 2.70
C ALA A 62 -0.97 -11.40 2.75
N VAL A 63 -0.30 -10.53 1.99
CA VAL A 63 1.17 -10.43 1.96
C VAL A 63 1.72 -9.31 2.85
N ALA A 64 0.85 -8.56 3.54
CA ALA A 64 1.27 -7.39 4.29
C ALA A 64 1.75 -7.76 5.71
N ASP A 65 2.95 -7.30 6.07
CA ASP A 65 3.41 -7.31 7.46
C ASP A 65 2.83 -6.14 8.25
N VAL A 66 2.63 -5.00 7.57
CA VAL A 66 2.07 -3.77 8.14
C VAL A 66 1.00 -3.23 7.21
N VAL A 67 -0.18 -2.93 7.77
CA VAL A 67 -1.29 -2.31 7.03
C VAL A 67 -1.53 -0.92 7.58
N ILE A 68 -1.50 0.08 6.70
CA ILE A 68 -1.84 1.48 7.01
C ILE A 68 -3.17 1.82 6.33
N VAL A 69 -4.18 2.19 7.12
CA VAL A 69 -5.48 2.62 6.60
C VAL A 69 -5.42 4.09 6.18
N ASN A 70 -5.84 4.40 4.95
CA ASN A 70 -5.82 5.72 4.33
C ASN A 70 -7.23 6.24 3.99
N ASP A 71 -8.21 5.92 4.82
CA ASP A 71 -9.59 6.40 4.65
C ASP A 71 -9.76 7.86 5.08
N GLY A 72 -8.86 8.35 5.94
CA GLY A 72 -8.93 9.68 6.55
C GLY A 72 -8.20 10.79 5.79
N SER A 73 -7.89 11.84 6.54
CA SER A 73 -7.05 12.97 6.15
C SER A 73 -5.57 12.60 6.02
N THR A 74 -4.80 13.44 5.34
CA THR A 74 -3.34 13.26 5.20
C THR A 74 -2.64 13.34 6.56
N GLU A 75 -3.15 14.14 7.50
CA GLU A 75 -2.63 14.25 8.86
C GLU A 75 -2.82 12.94 9.63
N GLN A 76 -3.99 12.32 9.53
CA GLN A 76 -4.26 11.01 10.14
C GLN A 76 -3.37 9.92 9.52
N LEU A 77 -3.21 9.93 8.20
CA LEU A 77 -2.31 9.01 7.50
C LEU A 77 -0.87 9.17 8.00
N ARG A 78 -0.37 10.41 8.10
CA ARG A 78 0.98 10.67 8.59
C ARG A 78 1.18 10.14 10.01
N SER A 79 0.23 10.38 10.92
CA SER A 79 0.31 9.85 12.28
C SER A 79 0.37 8.32 12.30
N ALA A 80 -0.46 7.65 11.50
CA ALA A 80 -0.48 6.20 11.41
C ALA A 80 0.84 5.62 10.87
N VAL A 81 1.44 6.27 9.86
CA VAL A 81 2.76 5.90 9.34
C VAL A 81 3.84 6.08 10.41
N ASP A 82 3.84 7.20 11.13
CA ASP A 82 4.82 7.48 12.18
C ASP A 82 4.75 6.45 13.33
N ASP A 83 3.53 6.08 13.75
CA ASP A 83 3.30 5.08 14.78
C ASP A 83 3.78 3.70 14.35
N ALA A 84 3.40 3.27 13.14
CA ALA A 84 3.86 2.00 12.59
C ALA A 84 5.37 1.99 12.40
N TRP A 85 5.98 3.09 11.96
CA TRP A 85 7.43 3.15 11.71
C TRP A 85 8.20 2.91 12.99
N ARG A 86 7.78 3.55 14.09
CA ARG A 86 8.38 3.35 15.42
C ARG A 86 8.23 1.92 15.92
N ALA A 87 7.10 1.26 15.63
CA ALA A 87 6.82 -0.09 16.11
C ALA A 87 7.56 -1.17 15.31
N SER A 88 7.71 -0.95 14.01
CA SER A 88 8.08 -1.99 13.04
C SER A 88 9.55 -1.97 12.65
N ILE A 89 10.19 -0.80 12.63
CA ILE A 89 11.58 -0.70 12.18
C ILE A 89 12.50 -1.24 13.28
N ARG A 90 13.08 -2.40 13.00
CA ARG A 90 14.15 -3.00 13.78
C ARG A 90 15.39 -3.11 12.90
N PRO A 91 16.59 -2.95 13.47
CA PRO A 91 17.80 -3.30 12.75
C PRO A 91 17.72 -4.79 12.38
N THR A 92 17.64 -5.11 11.09
CA THR A 92 17.83 -6.47 10.63
C THR A 92 19.31 -6.80 10.70
N THR A 93 19.65 -7.89 11.39
CA THR A 93 21.01 -8.44 11.31
C THR A 93 21.19 -8.96 9.89
N PRO A 94 22.22 -8.55 9.13
CA PRO A 94 22.46 -9.11 7.82
C PRO A 94 22.78 -10.61 7.96
N GLY A 95 21.99 -11.47 7.32
CA GLY A 95 22.31 -12.89 7.17
C GLY A 95 21.18 -13.85 7.55
N ARG A 96 20.39 -14.22 6.56
CA ARG A 96 20.04 -15.61 6.27
C ARG A 96 20.07 -15.83 4.77
#